data_AF-A0A086TJ09-F1
#
_entry.id   AF-A0A086TJ09-F1
#
_cell.length_a   1.000
_cell.length_b   1.000
_cell.length_c   1.000
_cell.angle_alpha   90.00
_cell.angle_beta   90.00
_cell.angle_gamma   90.00
#
_symmetry.space_group_name_H-M   'P 1'
#
loop_
_entity.id
_entity.type
_entity.pdbx_description
1 polymer ?
#
loop_
_entity_poly.entity_id
_entity_poly.type
_entity_poly.pdbx_seq_one_letter_code
_entity_poly.pdbx_strand_id
1 'polypeptide(L)'
;MDLSYVPPCNSEDIELDESLSAFDSLFQLRRLKVFKWVNLNTHWLIRVLGNNYNLQELCLVDFTGFQRFDQCLVLENLTRICLESPLDENPGFSQLVRYCPNLDALKYLVTVSRHTSELCRNIWCCAKLSTLDLVGSPSPLIAMTPQTEDTYVMLIESLSHLQSFVFDAESLRPRICQVLLNLHCNWLERIDLTVHQPKTEDFSTANMILASYF
;
A
#
# COMPACT_ATOMS: atom_id res chain seq x y z
N MET A 1 -14.87 -1.90 15.92
CA MET A 1 -15.93 -2.02 14.90
C MET A 1 -15.26 -2.03 13.53
N ASP A 2 -15.75 -2.86 12.62
CA ASP A 2 -15.22 -2.98 11.25
C ASP A 2 -16.23 -2.35 10.31
N LEU A 3 -15.78 -1.42 9.47
CA LEU A 3 -16.63 -0.74 8.49
C LEU A 3 -16.06 -0.91 7.09
N SER A 4 -16.90 -1.36 6.16
CA SER A 4 -16.62 -1.36 4.73
C SER A 4 -17.66 -0.49 4.04
N TYR A 5 -17.22 0.56 3.36
CA TYR A 5 -18.09 1.49 2.66
C TYR A 5 -17.83 1.45 1.16
N VAL A 6 -18.92 1.24 0.41
CA VAL A 6 -18.94 1.29 -1.05
C VAL A 6 -19.96 2.36 -1.44
N PRO A 7 -19.55 3.48 -2.06
CA PRO A 7 -20.47 4.48 -2.53
C PRO A 7 -21.35 3.91 -3.67
N PRO A 8 -22.58 4.41 -3.83
CA PRO A 8 -23.45 3.98 -4.92
C PRO A 8 -22.81 4.29 -6.29
N CYS A 9 -22.67 3.28 -7.16
CA CYS A 9 -21.90 3.33 -8.41
C CYS A 9 -22.39 4.33 -9.49
N ASN A 10 -23.49 5.07 -9.28
CA ASN A 10 -24.14 5.87 -10.31
C ASN A 10 -24.29 7.36 -9.97
N SER A 11 -23.64 7.85 -8.92
CA SER A 11 -23.76 9.25 -8.53
C SER A 11 -22.53 10.05 -8.91
N GLU A 12 -22.50 10.57 -10.13
CA GLU A 12 -21.48 11.55 -10.51
C GLU A 12 -21.63 12.86 -9.72
N ASP A 13 -22.78 13.12 -9.08
CA ASP A 13 -23.09 14.37 -8.36
C ASP A 13 -23.91 14.18 -7.07
N ILE A 14 -23.70 13.13 -6.26
CA ILE A 14 -24.28 13.16 -4.90
C ILE A 14 -23.47 14.18 -4.08
N GLU A 15 -24.14 15.24 -3.61
CA GLU A 15 -23.63 16.10 -2.54
C GLU A 15 -23.29 15.24 -1.33
N LEU A 16 -22.02 14.86 -1.21
CA LEU A 16 -21.52 13.92 -0.21
C LEU A 16 -21.72 14.42 1.23
N ASP A 17 -21.99 15.71 1.43
CA ASP A 17 -21.91 16.38 2.73
C ASP A 17 -22.81 15.75 3.82
N GLU A 18 -24.04 15.33 3.48
CA GLU A 18 -24.94 14.71 4.47
C GLU A 18 -24.53 13.28 4.82
N SER A 19 -24.04 12.51 3.85
CA SER A 19 -23.63 11.11 4.05
C SER A 19 -22.37 10.97 4.91
N LEU A 20 -21.53 12.01 4.92
CA LEU A 20 -20.29 12.04 5.68
C LEU A 20 -20.50 12.31 7.17
N SER A 21 -21.63 12.92 7.55
CA SER A 21 -21.97 13.20 8.96
C SER A 21 -22.08 11.93 9.81
N ALA A 22 -22.49 10.81 9.21
CA ALA A 22 -22.57 9.53 9.90
C ALA A 22 -21.20 9.04 10.37
N PHE A 23 -20.14 9.32 9.60
CA PHE A 23 -18.77 8.94 9.96
C PHE A 23 -18.21 9.76 11.12
N ASP A 24 -18.71 10.98 11.30
CA ASP A 24 -18.30 11.82 12.44
C ASP A 24 -18.80 11.27 13.77
N SER A 25 -19.84 10.41 13.75
CA SER A 25 -20.34 9.74 14.95
C SER A 25 -19.56 8.45 15.31
N LEU A 26 -18.67 8.00 14.43
CA LEU A 26 -17.90 6.77 14.62
C LEU A 26 -16.54 7.09 15.26
N PHE A 27 -16.38 6.73 16.54
CA PHE A 27 -15.15 6.98 17.33
C PHE A 27 -14.40 5.69 17.72
N GLN A 28 -14.92 4.52 17.33
CA GLN A 28 -14.42 3.20 17.75
C GLN A 28 -14.13 2.28 16.57
N LEU A 29 -13.87 2.85 15.40
CA LEU A 29 -13.44 2.05 14.24
C LEU A 29 -12.06 1.48 14.51
N ARG A 30 -11.92 0.19 14.24
CA ARG A 30 -10.63 -0.51 14.21
C ARG A 30 -10.20 -0.80 12.78
N ARG A 31 -11.16 -0.97 11.88
CA ARG A 31 -10.91 -1.21 10.46
C ARG A 31 -11.81 -0.33 9.62
N LEU A 32 -11.20 0.39 8.68
CA LEU A 32 -11.89 1.22 7.70
C LEU A 32 -11.48 0.75 6.31
N LYS A 33 -12.47 0.28 5.54
CA LYS A 33 -12.30 -0.02 4.12
C LYS A 33 -13.17 0.88 3.28
N VAL A 34 -12.57 1.52 2.30
CA VAL A 34 -13.19 2.51 1.43
C VAL A 34 -12.94 2.10 -0.01
N PHE A 35 -14.00 1.93 -0.79
CA PHE A 35 -13.92 1.47 -2.18
C PHE A 35 -14.44 2.54 -3.12
N LYS A 36 -13.88 2.63 -4.34
CA LYS A 36 -14.42 3.38 -5.48
C LYS A 36 -14.81 4.82 -5.13
N TRP A 37 -13.95 5.50 -4.38
CA TRP A 37 -14.24 6.85 -3.93
C TRP A 37 -13.45 7.86 -4.76
N VAL A 38 -14.17 8.58 -5.61
CA VAL A 38 -13.62 9.57 -6.53
C VAL A 38 -13.83 10.98 -5.96
N ASN A 39 -12.87 11.88 -6.14
CA ASN A 39 -12.94 13.29 -5.74
C ASN A 39 -13.16 13.55 -4.24
N LEU A 40 -12.62 12.70 -3.37
CA LEU A 40 -12.76 12.92 -1.93
C LEU A 40 -12.07 14.23 -1.49
N ASN A 41 -12.80 15.04 -0.73
CA ASN A 41 -12.18 16.08 0.08
C ASN A 41 -11.22 15.42 1.08
N THR A 42 -9.92 15.62 0.91
CA THR A 42 -8.89 15.08 1.80
C THR A 42 -9.13 15.42 3.27
N HIS A 43 -9.76 16.56 3.57
CA HIS A 43 -10.13 16.93 4.94
C HIS A 43 -11.06 15.93 5.61
N TRP A 44 -11.94 15.26 4.85
CA TRP A 44 -12.80 14.23 5.42
C TRP A 44 -11.99 13.05 5.93
N LEU A 45 -11.05 12.53 5.12
CA LEU A 45 -10.24 11.38 5.54
C LEU A 45 -9.39 11.74 6.75
N ILE A 46 -8.79 12.94 6.76
CA ILE A 46 -8.05 13.44 7.93
C ILE A 46 -8.96 13.50 9.17
N ARG A 47 -10.19 14.01 9.03
CA ARG A 47 -11.16 14.10 10.12
C ARG A 47 -11.56 12.71 10.65
N VAL A 48 -11.87 11.77 9.75
CA VAL A 48 -12.23 10.39 10.12
C VAL A 48 -11.07 9.69 10.84
N LEU A 49 -9.85 9.82 10.32
CA LEU A 49 -8.66 9.26 10.96
C LEU A 49 -8.39 9.91 12.32
N GLY A 50 -8.55 11.24 12.43
CA GLY A 50 -8.42 11.98 13.69
C GLY A 50 -9.46 11.59 14.75
N ASN A 51 -10.70 11.29 14.34
CA ASN A 51 -11.77 10.84 15.23
C ASN A 51 -11.62 9.37 15.65
N ASN A 52 -10.85 8.56 14.91
CA ASN A 52 -10.66 7.14 15.14
C ASN A 52 -9.21 6.81 15.50
N TYR A 53 -8.71 7.38 16.59
CA TYR A 53 -7.33 7.17 17.05
C TYR A 53 -6.97 5.71 17.35
N ASN A 54 -7.96 4.82 17.53
CA ASN A 54 -7.78 3.38 17.72
C ASN A 54 -7.83 2.58 16.39
N LEU A 55 -7.86 3.24 15.24
CA LEU A 55 -7.88 2.58 13.94
C LEU A 55 -6.59 1.77 13.75
N GLN A 56 -6.74 0.49 13.41
CA GLN A 56 -5.65 -0.47 13.23
C GLN A 56 -5.40 -0.78 11.76
N GLU A 57 -6.46 -0.78 10.94
CA GLU A 57 -6.36 -1.09 9.52
C GLU A 57 -7.10 -0.05 8.68
N LEU A 58 -6.41 0.45 7.65
CA LEU A 58 -6.97 1.33 6.63
C LEU A 58 -6.78 0.70 5.26
N CYS A 59 -7.88 0.55 4.52
CA CYS A 59 -7.87 0.04 3.16
C CYS A 59 -8.58 1.04 2.23
N LEU A 60 -7.88 1.55 1.24
CA LEU A 60 -8.38 2.45 0.22
C LEU A 60 -8.20 1.76 -1.14
N VAL A 61 -9.31 1.51 -1.83
CA VAL A 61 -9.35 0.75 -3.10
C VAL A 61 -10.08 1.59 -4.14
N ASP A 62 -9.54 1.67 -5.36
CA ASP A 62 -10.08 2.51 -6.44
C ASP A 62 -10.37 3.95 -5.97
N PHE A 63 -9.47 4.51 -5.18
CA PHE A 63 -9.55 5.83 -4.58
C PHE A 63 -8.82 6.84 -5.47
N THR A 64 -9.38 8.04 -5.66
CA THR A 64 -8.73 9.10 -6.46
C THR A 64 -8.90 10.49 -5.83
N GLY A 65 -7.93 11.37 -6.09
CA GLY A 65 -7.99 12.76 -5.66
C GLY A 65 -7.39 13.02 -4.28
N PHE A 66 -6.66 12.06 -3.69
CA PHE A 66 -5.97 12.28 -2.42
C PHE A 66 -4.67 13.07 -2.60
N GLN A 67 -4.78 14.39 -2.72
CA GLN A 67 -3.65 15.22 -3.16
C GLN A 67 -2.64 15.56 -2.06
N ARG A 68 -3.09 15.85 -0.83
CA ARG A 68 -2.18 16.30 0.25
C ARG A 68 -2.66 15.82 1.60
N PHE A 69 -1.79 15.20 2.36
CA PHE A 69 -2.07 14.76 3.73
C PHE A 69 -1.21 15.55 4.71
N ASP A 70 -1.64 16.79 4.95
CA ASP A 70 -1.00 17.71 5.89
C ASP A 70 -1.83 17.81 7.18
N GLN A 71 -1.16 18.07 8.30
CA GLN A 71 -1.79 18.34 9.60
C GLN A 71 -2.56 17.17 10.23
N CYS A 72 -2.29 15.93 9.81
CA CYS A 72 -2.82 14.77 10.53
C CYS A 72 -2.09 14.56 11.87
N LEU A 73 -2.83 14.07 12.86
CA LEU A 73 -2.26 13.53 14.09
C LEU A 73 -1.48 12.24 13.79
N VAL A 74 -0.54 11.89 14.66
CA VAL A 74 0.18 10.61 14.58
C VAL A 74 -0.83 9.47 14.80
N LEU A 75 -0.85 8.51 13.87
CA LEU A 75 -1.75 7.37 13.86
C LEU A 75 -1.06 6.17 14.50
N GLU A 76 -0.78 6.24 15.80
CA GLU A 76 0.03 5.24 16.52
C GLU A 76 -0.56 3.83 16.49
N ASN A 77 -1.88 3.69 16.42
CA ASN A 77 -2.53 2.39 16.39
C ASN A 77 -2.65 1.81 14.98
N LEU A 78 -2.39 2.59 13.93
CA LEU A 78 -2.55 2.14 12.55
C LEU A 78 -1.36 1.27 12.17
N THR A 79 -1.58 -0.05 12.16
CA THR A 79 -0.52 -1.02 11.86
C THR A 79 -0.60 -1.56 10.44
N ARG A 80 -1.76 -1.51 9.79
CA ARG A 80 -1.94 -2.02 8.42
C ARG A 80 -2.51 -0.97 7.50
N ILE A 81 -1.84 -0.75 6.37
CA ILE A 81 -2.31 0.10 5.28
C ILE A 81 -2.41 -0.72 4.01
N CYS A 82 -3.53 -0.56 3.30
CA CYS A 82 -3.76 -1.14 1.98
C CYS A 82 -4.20 -0.04 1.02
N LEU A 83 -3.38 0.25 0.01
CA LEU A 83 -3.56 1.32 -0.97
C LEU A 83 -3.64 0.71 -2.37
N GLU A 84 -4.81 0.17 -2.71
CA GLU A 84 -5.09 -0.40 -4.02
C GLU A 84 -5.56 0.72 -4.96
N SER A 85 -4.74 1.75 -5.15
CA SER A 85 -5.00 2.83 -6.11
C SER A 85 -3.67 3.48 -6.56
N PRO A 86 -3.62 4.07 -7.76
CA PRO A 86 -2.39 4.65 -8.28
C PRO A 86 -1.86 5.79 -7.40
N LEU A 87 -0.55 5.77 -7.12
CA LEU A 87 0.11 6.82 -6.32
C LEU A 87 0.12 8.18 -7.03
N ASP A 88 0.18 8.21 -8.36
CA ASP A 88 0.17 9.46 -9.13
C ASP A 88 -1.16 10.22 -9.05
N GLU A 89 -2.26 9.51 -8.86
CA GLU A 89 -3.59 10.10 -8.64
C GLU A 89 -3.82 10.46 -7.17
N ASN A 90 -2.97 9.94 -6.28
CA ASN A 90 -3.12 10.02 -4.82
C ASN A 90 -1.79 10.29 -4.10
N PRO A 91 -1.08 11.40 -4.42
CA PRO A 91 0.23 11.68 -3.84
C PRO A 91 0.22 11.81 -2.31
N GLY A 92 -0.93 12.12 -1.71
CA GLY A 92 -1.12 12.11 -0.26
C GLY A 92 -0.90 10.75 0.40
N PHE A 93 -0.97 9.64 -0.35
CA PHE A 93 -0.71 8.29 0.20
C PHE A 93 0.72 8.15 0.70
N SER A 94 1.70 8.67 -0.03
CA SER A 94 3.08 8.67 0.43
C SER A 94 3.20 9.41 1.76
N GLN A 95 2.51 10.53 1.92
CA GLN A 95 2.52 11.35 3.14
C GLN A 95 1.80 10.67 4.31
N LEU A 96 0.71 9.93 4.07
CA LEU A 96 0.00 9.18 5.10
C LEU A 96 0.93 8.22 5.86
N VAL A 97 1.81 7.51 5.14
CA VAL A 97 2.75 6.53 5.73
C VAL A 97 3.64 7.19 6.81
N ARG A 98 4.06 8.45 6.60
CA ARG A 98 4.92 9.16 7.57
C ARG A 98 4.27 9.36 8.95
N TYR A 99 2.94 9.30 9.03
CA TYR A 99 2.19 9.48 10.28
C TYR A 99 1.92 8.16 11.02
N CYS A 100 2.41 7.03 10.52
CA CYS A 100 2.08 5.71 11.03
C CYS A 100 3.35 5.01 11.59
N PRO A 101 3.88 5.45 12.74
CA PRO A 101 5.17 4.97 13.23
C PRO A 101 5.17 3.48 13.62
N ASN A 102 4.00 2.91 13.90
CA ASN A 102 3.82 1.50 14.24
C ASN A 102 3.29 0.65 13.07
N LEU A 103 3.36 1.16 11.84
CA LEU A 103 2.97 0.41 10.66
C LEU A 103 3.78 -0.90 10.58
N ASP A 104 3.11 -2.04 10.51
CA ASP A 104 3.67 -3.39 10.38
C ASP A 104 3.53 -3.95 8.96
N ALA A 105 2.47 -3.54 8.24
CA ALA A 105 2.15 -4.04 6.92
C ALA A 105 1.70 -2.90 5.99
N LEU A 106 2.35 -2.83 4.84
CA LEU A 106 2.00 -1.94 3.75
C LEU A 106 1.70 -2.77 2.51
N LYS A 107 0.46 -2.69 2.06
CA LYS A 107 0.02 -3.20 0.77
C LYS A 107 -0.25 -2.03 -0.15
N TYR A 108 0.31 -2.02 -1.35
CA TYR A 108 -0.07 -1.00 -2.32
C TYR A 108 0.06 -1.46 -3.77
N LEU A 109 -0.71 -0.80 -4.64
CA LEU A 109 -0.68 -1.02 -6.07
C LEU A 109 0.60 -0.42 -6.66
N VAL A 110 1.47 -1.27 -7.21
CA VAL A 110 2.73 -0.79 -7.76
C VAL A 110 2.51 -0.23 -9.16
N THR A 111 2.69 1.08 -9.29
CA THR A 111 2.51 1.85 -10.54
C THR A 111 3.74 2.72 -10.77
N VAL A 112 4.06 3.05 -12.04
CA VAL A 112 5.26 3.86 -12.33
C VAL A 112 4.92 5.24 -11.86
N SER A 113 5.38 5.57 -10.66
CA SER A 113 5.00 6.81 -10.00
C SER A 113 6.23 7.60 -9.62
N ARG A 114 6.16 8.90 -9.90
CA ARG A 114 7.16 9.86 -9.41
C ARG A 114 7.16 9.97 -7.87
N HIS A 115 6.10 9.50 -7.22
CA HIS A 115 5.91 9.55 -5.77
C HIS A 115 6.45 8.33 -5.04
N THR A 116 6.97 7.31 -5.74
CA THR A 116 7.55 6.12 -5.08
C THR A 116 8.78 6.46 -4.27
N SER A 117 9.63 7.40 -4.73
CA SER A 117 10.78 7.86 -3.95
C SER A 117 10.38 8.57 -2.66
N GLU A 118 9.28 9.33 -2.68
CA GLU A 118 8.69 9.95 -1.49
C GLU A 118 8.11 8.91 -0.54
N LEU A 119 7.44 7.88 -1.06
CA LEU A 119 6.96 6.75 -0.28
C LEU A 119 8.11 6.04 0.43
N CYS A 120 9.19 5.68 -0.27
CA CYS A 120 10.38 5.07 0.30
C CYS A 120 11.00 5.90 1.43
N ARG A 121 11.08 7.22 1.26
CA ARG A 121 11.55 8.12 2.33
C ARG A 121 10.64 8.10 3.55
N ASN A 122 9.33 8.04 3.34
CA ASN A 122 8.35 8.07 4.44
C ASN A 122 8.24 6.71 5.14
N ILE A 123 8.56 5.61 4.45
CA ILE A 123 8.69 4.26 5.03
C ILE A 123 9.76 4.25 6.13
N TRP A 124 10.82 5.06 6.06
CA TRP A 124 11.82 5.17 7.13
C TRP A 124 11.25 5.63 8.48
N CYS A 125 10.07 6.26 8.49
CA CYS A 125 9.38 6.62 9.73
C CYS A 125 8.69 5.41 10.40
N CYS A 126 8.57 4.28 9.70
CA CYS A 126 7.85 3.07 10.11
C CYS A 126 8.83 1.96 10.50
N ALA A 127 9.52 2.11 11.64
CA ALA A 127 10.57 1.16 12.07
C ALA A 127 10.07 -0.29 12.30
N LYS A 128 8.76 -0.50 12.39
CA LYS A 128 8.13 -1.82 12.57
C LYS A 128 7.65 -2.45 11.27
N LEU A 129 7.75 -1.76 10.14
CA LEU A 129 7.21 -2.24 8.87
C LEU A 129 7.99 -3.49 8.45
N SER A 130 7.33 -4.64 8.48
CA SER A 130 7.94 -5.94 8.19
C SER A 130 7.26 -6.71 7.06
N THR A 131 6.07 -6.26 6.65
CA THR A 131 5.32 -6.85 5.54
C THR A 131 5.14 -5.84 4.43
N LEU A 132 5.62 -6.18 3.25
CA LEU A 132 5.43 -5.39 2.04
C LEU A 132 4.70 -6.24 1.00
N ASP A 133 3.51 -5.79 0.61
CA ASP A 133 2.67 -6.45 -0.39
C ASP A 133 2.54 -5.55 -1.62
N LEU A 134 3.27 -5.95 -2.67
CA LEU A 134 3.34 -5.26 -3.95
C LEU A 134 2.37 -5.94 -4.93
N VAL A 135 1.15 -5.43 -4.98
CA VAL A 135 0.13 -5.99 -5.88
C VAL A 135 0.30 -5.41 -7.28
N GLY A 136 0.25 -6.28 -8.28
CA GLY A 136 -0.01 -5.88 -9.67
C GLY A 136 -1.43 -5.34 -9.85
N SER A 137 -1.71 -4.66 -10.95
CA SER A 137 -3.09 -4.25 -11.26
C SER A 137 -3.96 -5.49 -11.44
N PRO A 138 -5.05 -5.65 -10.67
CA PRO A 138 -5.99 -6.75 -10.89
C PRO A 138 -6.79 -6.57 -12.19
N SER A 139 -6.79 -5.35 -12.75
CA SER A 139 -7.51 -5.04 -13.99
C SER A 139 -6.58 -5.15 -15.20
N PRO A 140 -6.85 -6.09 -16.13
CA PRO A 140 -6.11 -6.18 -17.39
C PRO A 140 -6.40 -4.98 -18.32
N LEU A 141 -7.42 -4.18 -18.01
CA LEU A 141 -7.82 -3.01 -18.80
C LEU A 141 -6.97 -1.78 -18.51
N ILE A 142 -6.33 -1.73 -17.34
CA ILE A 142 -5.38 -0.67 -17.00
C ILE A 142 -4.01 -1.22 -17.38
N ALA A 143 -3.58 -0.92 -18.60
CA ALA A 143 -2.22 -1.19 -19.05
C ALA A 143 -1.24 -0.39 -18.19
N MET A 144 -0.84 -0.96 -17.06
CA MET A 144 0.15 -0.35 -16.19
C MET A 144 1.50 -0.63 -16.83
N THR A 145 2.26 0.44 -17.06
CA THR A 145 3.66 0.28 -17.42
C THR A 145 4.35 -0.53 -16.32
N PRO A 146 5.04 -1.63 -16.66
CA PRO A 146 5.77 -2.41 -15.68
C PRO A 146 6.80 -1.51 -14.99
N GLN A 147 7.00 -1.72 -13.68
CA GLN A 147 8.02 -0.97 -12.97
C GLN A 147 9.41 -1.24 -13.53
N THR A 148 10.28 -0.25 -13.34
CA THR A 148 11.71 -0.48 -13.44
C THR A 148 12.18 -1.32 -12.26
N GLU A 149 13.16 -2.18 -12.50
CA GLU A 149 13.86 -2.94 -11.47
C GLU A 149 14.36 -2.05 -10.31
N ASP A 150 14.83 -0.83 -10.64
CA ASP A 150 15.29 0.16 -9.65
C ASP A 150 14.22 0.55 -8.63
N THR A 151 12.95 0.59 -9.04
CA THR A 151 11.86 0.95 -8.13
C THR A 151 11.69 -0.10 -7.04
N TYR A 152 11.76 -1.38 -7.40
CA TYR A 152 11.68 -2.48 -6.46
C TYR A 152 12.89 -2.54 -5.53
N VAL A 153 14.08 -2.34 -6.08
CA VAL A 153 15.32 -2.23 -5.29
C VAL A 153 15.20 -1.12 -4.25
N MET A 154 14.77 0.07 -4.65
CA MET A 154 14.61 1.21 -3.75
C MET A 154 13.60 0.94 -2.62
N LEU A 155 12.50 0.22 -2.90
CA LEU A 155 11.53 -0.18 -1.89
C LEU A 155 12.12 -1.16 -0.87
N ILE A 156 12.83 -2.18 -1.35
CA ILE A 156 13.48 -3.19 -0.49
C ILE A 156 14.55 -2.54 0.39
N GLU A 157 15.34 -1.63 -0.18
CA GLU A 157 16.37 -0.85 0.53
C GLU A 157 15.78 0.13 1.54
N SER A 158 14.54 0.59 1.33
CA SER A 158 13.88 1.49 2.27
C SER A 158 13.42 0.82 3.56
N LEU A 159 13.39 -0.52 3.60
CA LEU A 159 12.98 -1.27 4.79
C LEU A 159 14.19 -1.61 5.63
N SER A 160 14.09 -1.45 6.96
CA SER A 160 15.11 -1.90 7.89
C SER A 160 15.05 -3.41 8.16
N HIS A 161 13.87 -4.01 7.96
CA HIS A 161 13.58 -5.39 8.29
C HIS A 161 12.38 -5.85 7.46
N LEU A 162 12.53 -6.89 6.65
CA LEU A 162 11.47 -7.46 5.82
C LEU A 162 11.28 -8.94 6.16
N GLN A 163 10.12 -9.29 6.70
CA GLN A 163 9.71 -10.66 7.05
C GLN A 163 8.86 -11.30 5.97
N SER A 164 7.91 -10.55 5.40
CA SER A 164 6.97 -11.05 4.41
C SER A 164 6.97 -10.14 3.19
N PHE A 165 7.28 -10.72 2.03
CA PHE A 165 7.30 -9.99 0.77
C PHE A 165 6.35 -10.66 -0.23
N VAL A 166 5.31 -9.93 -0.65
CA VAL A 166 4.40 -10.36 -1.72
C VAL A 166 4.75 -9.56 -2.97
N PHE A 167 4.92 -10.26 -4.08
CA PHE A 167 5.48 -9.67 -5.30
C PHE A 167 4.97 -10.37 -6.56
N ASP A 168 5.03 -9.69 -7.71
CA ASP A 168 4.72 -10.29 -9.01
C ASP A 168 5.90 -11.11 -9.55
N ALA A 169 5.67 -12.39 -9.84
CA ALA A 169 6.68 -13.31 -10.36
C ALA A 169 7.31 -12.79 -11.67
N GLU A 170 6.54 -12.13 -12.54
CA GLU A 170 7.01 -11.65 -13.85
C GLU A 170 8.03 -10.51 -13.70
N SER A 171 7.97 -9.80 -12.57
CA SER A 171 8.86 -8.70 -12.23
C SER A 171 10.13 -9.16 -11.52
N LEU A 172 10.26 -10.46 -11.21
CA LEU A 172 11.38 -10.98 -10.44
C LEU A 172 12.64 -10.99 -11.31
N ARG A 173 13.69 -10.32 -10.84
CA ARG A 173 14.98 -10.18 -11.54
C ARG A 173 16.14 -10.51 -10.60
N PRO A 174 17.29 -10.96 -11.13
CA PRO A 174 18.44 -11.34 -10.30
C PRO A 174 18.90 -10.25 -9.31
N ARG A 175 18.86 -8.96 -9.71
CA ARG A 175 19.27 -7.86 -8.81
C ARG A 175 18.30 -7.68 -7.65
N ILE A 176 17.00 -7.80 -7.89
CA ILE A 176 15.97 -7.74 -6.84
C ILE A 176 16.22 -8.86 -5.82
N CYS A 177 16.43 -10.09 -6.30
CA CYS A 177 16.76 -11.23 -5.44
C CYS A 177 18.03 -10.97 -4.63
N GLN A 178 19.09 -10.47 -5.27
CA GLN A 178 20.36 -10.19 -4.61
C GLN A 178 20.21 -9.12 -3.51
N VAL A 179 19.50 -8.02 -3.77
CA VAL A 179 19.25 -6.97 -2.79
C VAL A 179 18.42 -7.50 -1.62
N LEU A 180 17.35 -8.25 -1.91
CA LEU A 180 16.49 -8.89 -0.91
C LEU A 180 17.30 -9.81 0.01
N LEU A 181 18.11 -10.70 -0.56
CA LEU A 181 18.93 -11.64 0.21
C LEU A 181 20.04 -10.92 0.99
N ASN A 182 20.73 -9.94 0.39
CA ASN A 182 21.82 -9.23 1.06
C ASN A 182 21.35 -8.44 2.28
N LEU A 183 20.15 -7.86 2.23
CA LEU A 183 19.64 -6.99 3.28
C LEU A 183 18.78 -7.74 4.31
N HIS A 184 17.99 -8.71 3.86
CA HIS A 184 16.89 -9.27 4.64
C HIS A 184 16.94 -10.79 4.86
N CYS A 185 18.00 -11.50 4.42
CA CYS A 185 18.06 -12.97 4.52
C CYS A 185 17.80 -13.54 5.92
N ASN A 186 18.24 -12.85 6.97
CA ASN A 186 18.09 -13.31 8.36
C ASN A 186 16.68 -13.07 8.93
N TRP A 187 15.86 -12.29 8.24
CA TRP A 187 14.54 -11.85 8.72
C TRP A 187 13.41 -12.37 7.87
N LEU A 188 13.69 -12.64 6.59
CA LEU A 188 12.70 -13.03 5.62
C LEU A 188 12.19 -14.44 5.92
N GLU A 189 10.92 -14.52 6.30
CA GLU A 189 10.20 -15.75 6.65
C GLU A 189 9.30 -16.22 5.50
N ARG A 190 8.81 -15.29 4.68
CA ARG A 190 7.84 -15.58 3.63
C ARG A 190 8.06 -14.73 2.38
N ILE A 191 8.06 -15.40 1.23
CA ILE A 191 7.98 -14.76 -0.09
C ILE A 191 6.78 -15.37 -0.81
N ASP A 192 5.80 -14.55 -1.15
CA ASP A 192 4.67 -14.95 -1.99
C ASP A 192 4.85 -14.36 -3.39
N LEU A 193 4.91 -15.23 -4.41
CA LEU A 193 5.00 -14.82 -5.81
C LEU A 193 3.62 -14.95 -6.46
N THR A 194 3.08 -13.83 -6.93
CA THR A 194 1.83 -13.77 -7.69
C THR A 194 2.13 -14.03 -9.16
N VAL A 195 1.40 -14.96 -9.78
CA VAL A 195 1.54 -15.29 -11.20
C VAL A 195 0.24 -14.92 -11.89
N HIS A 196 0.27 -13.89 -12.74
CA HIS A 196 -0.91 -13.42 -13.47
C HIS A 196 -1.17 -14.25 -14.73
N GLN A 197 -0.10 -14.65 -15.44
CA GLN A 197 -0.18 -15.57 -16.56
C GLN A 197 1.03 -16.52 -16.52
N PRO A 198 0.85 -17.82 -16.26
CA PRO A 198 1.99 -18.72 -16.08
C PRO A 198 2.81 -18.85 -17.37
N LYS A 199 4.05 -18.35 -17.34
CA LYS A 199 5.07 -18.63 -18.36
C LYS A 199 6.11 -19.58 -17.76
N THR A 200 6.68 -20.45 -18.58
CA THR A 200 7.72 -21.40 -18.15
C THR A 200 8.97 -20.72 -17.58
N GLU A 201 9.25 -19.48 -17.99
CA GLU A 201 10.43 -18.72 -17.57
C GLU A 201 10.34 -18.22 -16.12
N ASP A 202 9.13 -17.95 -15.61
CA ASP A 202 8.88 -17.37 -14.28
C ASP A 202 9.40 -18.29 -13.15
N PHE A 203 9.33 -19.61 -13.37
CA PHE A 203 9.74 -20.60 -12.38
C PHE A 203 11.27 -20.70 -12.24
N SER A 204 12.04 -20.34 -13.27
CA SER A 204 13.50 -20.46 -13.24
C SER A 204 14.15 -19.50 -12.22
N THR A 205 13.63 -18.28 -12.11
CA THR A 205 14.12 -17.27 -11.17
C THR A 205 13.63 -17.54 -9.74
N ALA A 206 12.39 -18.01 -9.58
CA ALA A 206 11.88 -18.45 -8.28
C ALA A 206 12.74 -19.60 -7.70
N ASN A 207 13.16 -20.53 -8.54
CA ASN A 207 14.05 -21.63 -8.14
C ASN A 207 15.41 -21.14 -7.64
N MET A 208 15.94 -20.02 -8.15
CA MET A 208 17.20 -19.44 -7.62
C MET A 208 17.06 -18.97 -6.18
N ILE A 209 15.93 -18.36 -5.80
CA ILE A 209 15.68 -17.93 -4.41
C ILE A 209 15.63 -19.16 -3.51
N LEU A 210 14.86 -20.18 -3.91
CA LEU A 210 14.76 -21.42 -3.15
C LEU A 210 16.14 -22.08 -2.96
N ALA A 211 16.97 -22.10 -4.00
CA ALA A 211 18.32 -22.66 -3.95
C ALA A 211 19.29 -21.88 -3.05
N SER A 212 19.02 -20.62 -2.73
CA SER A 212 19.88 -19.80 -1.85
C SER A 212 19.61 -19.98 -0.36
N TYR A 213 18.49 -20.63 0.00
CA TYR A 213 18.10 -20.91 1.38
C TYR A 213 18.54 -22.30 1.89
N PHE A 214 19.07 -23.15 1.00
CA PHE A 214 19.60 -24.49 1.29
C PHE A 214 21.09 -24.56 0.99
#